data_AF-A0A849PP56-F1
#
_entry.id   AF-A0A849PP56-F1
#
_cell.length_a   1.000
_cell.length_b   1.000
_cell.length_c   1.000
_cell.angle_alpha   90.00
_cell.angle_beta   90.00
_cell.angle_gamma   90.00
#
_symmetry.space_group_name_H-M   'P 1'
#
loop_
_entity.id
_entity.type
_entity.pdbx_description
1 polymer ?
#
loop_
_entity_poly.entity_id
_entity_poly.type
_entity_poly.pdbx_seq_one_letter_code
_entity_poly.pdbx_strand_id
1 'polypeptide(L)'
;MYIKDNIINYIRVLYVYEIDKQLETLGRTKSLEITMDGDKGVFVKNNNFDTKIFVTLDALKKNSVDDIIAQTVQGRDVDQITRITGYMSTVGNWNKGKLAELKDRYRVGKFFTDAA
;
A
#
# COMPACT_ATOMS: atom_id res chain seq x y z
N MET A 1 16.38 -37.24 -11.50
CA MET A 1 16.31 -35.76 -11.59
C MET A 1 14.95 -35.30 -11.03
N TYR A 2 14.75 -35.43 -9.71
CA TYR A 2 13.44 -35.19 -9.05
C TYR A 2 13.57 -34.49 -7.68
N ILE A 3 14.81 -34.22 -7.25
CA ILE A 3 15.13 -33.72 -5.91
C ILE A 3 15.28 -32.19 -5.90
N LYS A 4 15.73 -31.59 -7.02
CA LYS A 4 15.93 -30.13 -7.13
C LYS A 4 14.59 -29.37 -7.13
N ASP A 5 13.57 -29.89 -7.81
CA ASP A 5 12.27 -29.21 -7.94
C ASP A 5 11.48 -29.21 -6.61
N ASN A 6 11.64 -30.26 -5.80
CA ASN A 6 11.02 -30.34 -4.47
C ASN A 6 11.67 -29.38 -3.45
N ILE A 7 12.99 -29.18 -3.52
CA ILE A 7 13.69 -28.23 -2.65
C ILE A 7 13.31 -26.79 -3.00
N ILE A 8 13.19 -26.47 -4.30
CA ILE A 8 12.77 -25.14 -4.76
C ILE A 8 11.35 -24.83 -4.31
N ASN A 9 10.42 -25.79 -4.42
CA ASN A 9 9.05 -25.62 -3.92
C ASN A 9 8.99 -25.47 -2.39
N TYR A 10 9.82 -26.20 -1.65
CA TYR A 10 9.86 -26.09 -0.18
C TYR A 10 10.39 -24.73 0.28
N ILE A 11 11.44 -24.21 -0.37
CA ILE A 11 11.97 -22.86 -0.13
C ILE A 11 10.92 -21.81 -0.51
N ARG A 12 10.17 -22.02 -1.61
CA ARG A 12 9.08 -21.13 -2.05
C ARG A 12 7.98 -20.94 -1.01
N VAL A 13 7.51 -22.05 -0.43
CA VAL A 13 6.45 -22.03 0.59
C VAL A 13 6.96 -21.36 1.86
N LEU A 14 8.21 -21.62 2.25
CA LEU A 14 8.82 -21.00 3.43
C LEU A 14 8.94 -19.48 3.33
N TYR A 15 9.37 -18.93 2.18
CA TYR A 15 9.48 -17.48 2.00
C TYR A 15 8.11 -16.79 2.03
N VAL A 16 7.09 -17.37 1.40
CA VAL A 16 5.73 -16.82 1.45
C VAL A 16 5.20 -16.87 2.89
N TYR A 17 5.44 -17.97 3.61
CA TYR A 17 5.01 -18.11 5.00
C TYR A 17 5.74 -17.18 5.98
N GLU A 18 7.04 -16.94 5.78
CA GLU A 18 7.80 -15.96 6.56
C GLU A 18 7.32 -14.53 6.31
N ILE A 19 7.01 -14.20 5.05
CA ILE A 19 6.43 -12.89 4.68
C ILE A 19 5.05 -12.73 5.32
N ASP A 20 4.17 -13.73 5.22
CA ASP A 20 2.83 -13.69 5.82
C ASP A 20 2.91 -13.52 7.34
N LYS A 21 3.82 -14.23 8.01
CA LYS A 21 4.03 -14.13 9.46
C LYS A 21 4.56 -12.76 9.90
N GLN A 22 5.46 -12.16 9.12
CA GLN A 22 5.96 -10.80 9.34
C GLN A 22 4.84 -9.75 9.14
N LEU A 23 4.00 -9.93 8.12
CA LEU A 23 2.85 -9.06 7.86
C LEU A 23 1.79 -9.15 8.96
N GLU A 24 1.55 -10.35 9.51
CA GLU A 24 0.69 -10.61 10.67
C GLU A 24 1.20 -9.97 11.95
N THR A 25 2.50 -10.03 12.20
CA THR A 25 3.11 -9.33 13.34
C THR A 25 3.08 -7.81 13.20
N LEU A 26 3.09 -7.27 11.98
CA LEU A 26 2.93 -5.84 11.69
C LEU A 26 1.46 -5.38 11.66
N GLY A 27 0.49 -6.28 11.80
CA GLY A 27 -0.95 -5.96 11.75
C GLY A 27 -1.44 -5.44 10.39
N ARG A 28 -0.62 -5.58 9.32
CA ARG A 28 -0.88 -5.05 7.96
C ARG A 28 -1.58 -6.05 7.03
N THR A 29 -1.83 -7.27 7.51
CA THR A 29 -2.20 -8.45 6.70
C THR A 29 -3.56 -8.37 6.01
N LYS A 30 -4.47 -7.47 6.42
CA LYS A 30 -5.84 -7.47 5.87
C LYS A 30 -6.00 -6.78 4.52
N SER A 31 -5.00 -6.00 4.06
CA SER A 31 -5.12 -5.21 2.83
C SER A 31 -4.19 -5.63 1.70
N LEU A 32 -3.31 -6.62 1.91
CA LEU A 32 -2.42 -7.11 0.85
C LEU A 32 -2.84 -8.51 0.40
N GLU A 33 -3.08 -8.68 -0.89
CA GLU A 33 -3.32 -9.97 -1.53
C GLU A 33 -2.08 -10.38 -2.33
N ILE A 34 -1.55 -11.56 -2.03
CA ILE A 34 -0.34 -12.08 -2.66
C ILE A 34 -0.72 -13.25 -3.59
N THR A 35 -0.30 -13.20 -4.85
CA THR A 35 -0.55 -14.27 -5.83
C THR A 35 0.75 -14.64 -6.51
N MET A 36 1.13 -15.92 -6.52
CA MET A 36 2.35 -16.37 -7.19
C MET A 36 2.17 -16.46 -8.71
N ASP A 37 3.22 -16.13 -9.46
CA ASP A 37 3.32 -16.38 -10.91
C ASP A 37 4.41 -17.42 -11.19
N GLY A 38 4.09 -18.67 -10.90
CA GLY A 38 4.97 -19.82 -11.12
C GLY A 38 6.40 -19.57 -10.62
N ASP A 39 7.37 -19.64 -11.55
CA ASP A 39 8.80 -19.52 -11.24
C ASP A 39 9.41 -18.12 -11.25
N LYS A 40 8.66 -17.09 -11.66
CA LYS A 40 9.25 -15.79 -12.02
C LYS A 40 9.16 -14.75 -10.91
N GLY A 41 8.16 -14.86 -10.04
CA GLY A 41 7.95 -13.88 -8.98
C GLY A 41 6.55 -13.95 -8.37
N VAL A 42 6.16 -12.85 -7.76
CA VAL A 42 4.95 -12.73 -6.95
C VAL A 42 4.23 -11.43 -7.31
N PHE A 43 2.92 -11.52 -7.54
CA PHE A 43 2.04 -10.36 -7.59
C PHE A 43 1.61 -9.97 -6.18
N VAL A 44 1.75 -8.69 -5.87
CA VAL A 44 1.27 -8.11 -4.61
C VAL A 44 0.24 -7.04 -4.96
N LYS A 45 -0.99 -7.25 -4.52
CA LYS A 45 -2.10 -6.29 -4.66
C LYS A 45 -2.32 -5.62 -3.33
N ASN A 46 -2.46 -4.30 -3.33
CA ASN A 46 -2.80 -3.51 -2.16
C ASN A 46 -4.21 -2.95 -2.29
N ASN A 47 -5.12 -3.51 -1.51
CA ASN A 47 -6.54 -3.19 -1.48
C ASN A 47 -6.82 -1.79 -0.90
N ASN A 48 -5.91 -1.22 -0.10
CA ASN A 48 -6.11 0.14 0.44
C ASN A 48 -5.99 1.20 -0.65
N PHE A 49 -5.16 0.95 -1.66
CA PHE A 49 -4.85 1.91 -2.72
C PHE A 49 -5.28 1.46 -4.12
N ASP A 50 -5.89 0.27 -4.22
CA ASP A 50 -6.26 -0.41 -5.45
C ASP A 50 -5.10 -0.46 -6.46
N THR A 51 -3.96 -0.96 -5.99
CA THR A 51 -2.73 -1.09 -6.77
C THR A 51 -2.29 -2.53 -6.86
N LYS A 52 -1.56 -2.86 -7.92
CA LYS A 52 -0.96 -4.18 -8.12
C LYS A 52 0.44 -4.02 -8.66
N ILE A 53 1.40 -4.70 -8.04
CA ILE A 53 2.79 -4.76 -8.47
C ILE A 53 3.22 -6.20 -8.70
N PHE A 54 4.21 -6.39 -9.56
CA PHE A 54 4.90 -7.66 -9.73
C PHE A 54 6.31 -7.53 -9.15
N VAL A 55 6.68 -8.46 -8.27
CA VAL A 55 7.98 -8.49 -7.60
C VAL A 55 8.70 -9.75 -8.01
N THR A 56 9.89 -9.61 -8.61
CA THR A 56 10.72 -10.75 -9.00
C THR A 56 11.32 -11.42 -7.77
N LEU A 57 11.71 -12.70 -7.91
CA LEU A 57 12.38 -13.43 -6.83
C LEU A 57 13.69 -12.77 -6.39
N ASP A 58 14.44 -12.16 -7.32
CA ASP A 58 15.67 -11.44 -6.99
C ASP A 58 15.38 -10.17 -6.19
N ALA A 59 14.31 -9.45 -6.52
CA ALA A 59 13.87 -8.29 -5.77
C ALA A 59 13.38 -8.66 -4.36
N LEU A 60 12.73 -9.82 -4.20
CA LEU A 60 12.33 -10.35 -2.89
C LEU A 60 13.52 -10.70 -2.00
N LYS A 61 14.60 -11.22 -2.58
CA LYS A 61 15.82 -11.55 -1.83
C LYS A 61 16.65 -10.33 -1.46
N LYS A 62 16.61 -9.29 -2.31
CA LYS A 62 17.47 -8.11 -2.17
C LYS A 62 16.88 -7.04 -1.26
N ASN A 63 15.57 -6.85 -1.28
CA ASN A 63 14.90 -5.76 -0.57
C ASN A 63 14.20 -6.26 0.70
N SER A 64 14.02 -5.37 1.67
CA SER A 64 13.22 -5.70 2.84
C SER A 64 11.73 -5.80 2.50
N VAL A 65 10.97 -6.46 3.37
CA VAL A 65 9.50 -6.53 3.22
C VAL A 65 8.89 -5.13 3.26
N ASP A 66 9.39 -4.23 4.12
CA ASP A 66 8.91 -2.85 4.22
C ASP A 66 9.11 -2.06 2.92
N ASP A 67 10.25 -2.25 2.24
CA ASP A 67 10.49 -1.60 0.95
C ASP A 67 9.48 -2.07 -0.10
N ILE A 68 9.19 -3.38 -0.14
CA ILE A 68 8.22 -3.94 -1.07
C ILE A 68 6.83 -3.40 -0.78
N ILE A 69 6.43 -3.33 0.49
CA ILE A 69 5.16 -2.73 0.91
C ILE A 69 5.09 -1.26 0.47
N ALA A 70 6.15 -0.48 0.71
CA ALA A 70 6.19 0.93 0.31
C ALA A 70 6.00 1.09 -1.21
N GLN A 71 6.57 0.19 -2.03
CA GLN A 71 6.35 0.20 -3.47
C GLN A 71 4.91 -0.15 -3.87
N THR A 72 4.18 -0.94 -3.08
CA THR A 72 2.77 -1.24 -3.37
C THR A 72 1.89 0.00 -3.34
N VAL A 73 2.28 1.04 -2.61
CA VAL A 73 1.49 2.26 -2.44
C VAL A 73 1.41 3.09 -3.73
N GLN A 74 2.43 3.03 -4.59
CA GLN A 74 2.52 3.80 -5.84
C GLN A 74 2.25 5.31 -5.65
N GLY A 75 2.70 5.89 -4.52
CA GLY A 75 2.52 7.31 -4.22
C GLY A 75 1.08 7.74 -3.90
N ARG A 76 0.19 6.78 -3.57
CA ARG A 76 -1.22 7.06 -3.22
C ARG A 76 -1.45 7.30 -1.73
N ASP A 77 -0.50 6.90 -0.88
CA ASP A 77 -0.49 7.23 0.55
C ASP A 77 0.02 8.66 0.72
N VAL A 78 -0.88 9.63 0.57
CA VAL A 78 -0.58 11.05 0.65
C VAL A 78 -1.50 11.74 1.64
N ASP A 79 -0.91 12.63 2.42
CA ASP A 79 -1.68 13.51 3.29
C ASP A 79 -2.25 14.71 2.52
N GLN A 80 -3.49 15.06 2.84
CA GLN A 80 -4.08 16.29 2.34
C GLN A 80 -3.53 17.48 3.12
N ILE A 81 -3.14 18.54 2.41
CA ILE A 81 -2.70 19.80 3.00
C ILE A 81 -3.68 20.89 2.59
N THR A 82 -4.10 21.70 3.56
CA THR A 82 -4.95 22.86 3.29
C THR A 82 -4.62 24.02 4.21
N ARG A 83 -5.10 25.21 3.83
CA ARG A 83 -4.87 26.45 4.56
C ARG A 83 -5.79 26.53 5.78
N ILE A 84 -5.24 26.84 6.94
CA ILE A 84 -5.95 27.42 8.10
C ILE A 84 -5.74 28.95 8.06
N THR A 85 -6.23 29.73 9.01
CA THR A 85 -6.06 31.19 9.13
C THR A 85 -4.60 31.67 8.95
N GLY A 86 -4.17 31.84 7.69
CA GLY A 86 -2.85 32.36 7.30
C GLY A 86 -1.74 31.33 7.01
N TYR A 87 -1.90 30.04 7.31
CA TYR A 87 -0.81 29.05 7.16
C TYR A 87 -1.29 27.69 6.63
N MET A 88 -0.38 26.90 6.05
CA MET A 88 -0.67 25.55 5.55
C MET A 88 -0.55 24.51 6.67
N SER A 89 -1.46 23.54 6.70
CA SER A 89 -1.43 22.43 7.66
C SER A 89 -1.90 21.15 7.00
N THR A 90 -1.32 20.01 7.41
CA THR A 90 -1.86 18.68 7.08
C THR A 90 -3.21 18.50 7.76
N VAL A 91 -4.20 18.01 7.01
CA VAL A 91 -5.57 17.78 7.47
C VAL A 91 -5.63 16.63 8.49
N GLY A 92 -4.76 15.62 8.36
CA GLY A 92 -4.71 14.47 9.26
C GLY A 92 -4.45 14.84 10.74
N ASN A 93 -3.79 15.98 10.98
CA ASN A 93 -3.48 16.47 12.34
C ASN A 93 -4.59 17.34 12.95
N TRP A 94 -5.74 17.47 12.28
CA TRP A 94 -6.81 18.36 12.73
C TRP A 94 -7.73 17.65 13.73
N ASN A 95 -8.12 18.38 14.78
CA ASN A 95 -9.16 17.91 15.68
C ASN A 95 -10.55 17.95 15.00
N LYS A 96 -11.55 17.35 15.65
CA LYS A 96 -12.93 17.26 15.12
C LYS A 96 -13.54 18.64 14.78
N GLY A 97 -13.23 19.68 15.55
CA GLY A 97 -13.73 21.04 15.31
C GLY A 97 -13.22 21.64 14.00
N LYS A 98 -11.89 21.60 13.77
CA LYS A 98 -11.28 22.07 12.53
C LYS A 98 -11.73 21.27 11.29
N LEU A 99 -11.98 19.97 11.46
CA LEU A 99 -12.56 19.14 10.40
C LEU A 99 -14.00 19.55 10.06
N ALA A 100 -14.81 19.94 11.05
CA ALA A 100 -16.15 20.49 10.82
C ALA A 100 -16.06 21.85 10.10
N GLU A 101 -15.18 22.74 10.54
CA GLU A 101 -14.93 24.02 9.85
C GLU A 101 -14.52 23.81 8.39
N LEU A 102 -13.70 22.80 8.08
CA LEU A 102 -13.30 22.49 6.70
C LEU A 102 -14.50 22.09 5.83
N LYS A 103 -15.42 21.30 6.39
CA LYS A 103 -16.64 20.84 5.70
C LYS A 103 -17.59 22.00 5.41
N ASP A 104 -17.68 22.96 6.31
CA ASP A 104 -18.57 24.11 6.20
C ASP A 104 -18.01 25.22 5.27
N ARG A 105 -16.78 25.09 4.77
CA ARG A 105 -16.21 26.07 3.84
C ARG A 105 -16.98 26.09 2.54
N TYR A 106 -17.33 27.31 2.11
CA TYR A 106 -17.92 27.54 0.80
C TYR A 106 -16.94 27.14 -0.30
N ARG A 107 -17.36 26.22 -1.17
CA ARG A 107 -16.56 25.71 -2.29
C ARG A 107 -16.85 26.56 -3.53
N VAL A 108 -15.86 27.33 -3.97
CA VAL A 108 -15.96 28.17 -5.16
C VAL A 108 -15.10 27.59 -6.28
N GLY A 109 -15.66 27.47 -7.48
CA GLY A 109 -14.91 27.15 -8.69
C GLY A 109 -15.55 26.09 -9.57
N LYS A 110 -15.10 26.05 -10.83
CA LYS A 110 -15.59 25.18 -11.90
C LYS A 110 -15.53 23.67 -11.57
N PHE A 111 -14.72 23.29 -10.58
CA PHE A 111 -14.55 21.90 -10.13
C PHE A 111 -15.62 21.44 -9.13
N PHE A 112 -16.44 22.37 -8.61
CA PHE A 112 -17.50 22.09 -7.63
C PHE A 112 -18.90 22.49 -8.13
N THR A 113 -18.99 23.03 -9.34
CA THR A 113 -20.26 23.22 -10.04
C THR A 113 -20.52 21.97 -10.87
N ASP A 114 -21.54 21.20 -10.51
CA ASP A 114 -22.04 20.14 -11.38
C ASP A 114 -22.37 20.74 -12.76
N ALA A 115 -22.02 20.02 -13.82
CA ALA A 115 -22.44 20.38 -15.17
C ALA A 115 -23.96 20.52 -15.15
N ALA A 116 -24.43 21.74 -15.41
CA ALA A 116 -25.85 22.07 -15.52
C ALA A 116 -26.58 21.19 -16.55
#